data_AF-A0A2H5BCD3-F1
#
_entry.id   AF-A0A2H5BCD3-F1
#
_cell.length_a   1.000
_cell.length_b   1.000
_cell.length_c   1.000
_cell.angle_alpha   90.00
_cell.angle_beta   90.00
_cell.angle_gamma   90.00
#
_symmetry.space_group_name_H-M   'P 1'
#
loop_
_entity.id
_entity.type
_entity.pdbx_description
1 polymer ?
#
loop_
_entity_poly.entity_id
_entity_poly.type
_entity_poly.pdbx_seq_one_letter_code
_entity_poly.pdbx_strand_id
1 'polypeptide(L)'
;MKHRQYHRYRHRARAALLALALLGSAGSLGGLAAPAQADTPASLCTSANGPYGSAAVGGGRYLIMPDEWNSSAEVCLTSTGGADFTVSSSALSSATNARPGAPGAYARIQYLPRPGELPTPVATMGDVLTSWRTTTGVPGQYDTAYDIWYADDATGCAGTTTSHELMIWLNRQGGPVPLGTSTQQVTLGGRTYQVYLHQDTTSGKQVISYLATTPTNSVYALNLRTVTADAVVRGYVPAGGQLCSVQAGFEIWNGGAGLATNSFSYLPATGLPTGNLTSGLPGKCLDAGNNGANTGDYSMPVEVWDCAGTPGQTWTVGNDGTVQALGKCLDVYGGGTTNGTAVQLYPCNGSGAQVWTQNGKGLVNPQSGLCLADPAASLANGTQLILWTCGAGGQDWRLPYDGQPLFTAFTNKAANLCLSGGVESTTSITLHGCNSVPTPPQNWQLVKDGTLRVSTGGCLDAGAAATPGSPVQLAACAGTPAQQWLLSPTGYLLNPATGLCLDDPKSTGTPGVPLDLWSCNATSAQVFYSAA
;
A
#
# COMPACT_ATOMS: atom_id res chain seq x y z
N MET A 1 -56.64 0.86 -79.64
CA MET A 1 -56.02 0.60 -80.95
C MET A 1 -54.49 0.70 -80.81
N LYS A 2 -53.78 -0.38 -81.18
CA LYS A 2 -52.36 -0.54 -81.57
C LYS A 2 -51.21 0.25 -80.88
N HIS A 3 -50.28 -0.54 -80.28
CA HIS A 3 -48.78 -0.56 -80.38
C HIS A 3 -47.95 0.75 -80.31
N ARG A 4 -46.71 0.87 -79.80
CA ARG A 4 -45.61 0.02 -79.24
C ARG A 4 -44.53 0.99 -78.71
N GLN A 5 -43.78 0.71 -77.62
CA GLN A 5 -42.32 0.40 -77.55
C GLN A 5 -41.62 1.43 -76.59
N TYR A 6 -40.64 1.15 -75.71
CA TYR A 6 -39.69 0.05 -75.49
C TYR A 6 -39.30 -0.05 -73.99
N HIS A 7 -39.12 -1.29 -73.50
CA HIS A 7 -38.45 -1.69 -72.25
C HIS A 7 -37.12 -2.39 -72.58
N ARG A 8 -36.08 -2.23 -71.73
CA ARG A 8 -35.10 -3.27 -71.33
C ARG A 8 -34.61 -2.93 -69.90
N TYR A 9 -34.89 -3.74 -68.86
CA TYR A 9 -34.23 -4.99 -68.40
C TYR A 9 -32.90 -4.70 -67.65
N ARG A 10 -32.54 -5.27 -66.47
CA ARG A 10 -32.91 -6.53 -65.79
C ARG A 10 -32.63 -6.44 -64.27
N HIS A 11 -33.44 -7.17 -63.50
CA HIS A 11 -33.24 -7.53 -62.10
C HIS A 11 -33.21 -9.06 -61.96
N ARG A 12 -32.41 -9.52 -60.98
CA ARG A 12 -32.51 -10.75 -60.17
C ARG A 12 -31.95 -12.07 -60.71
N ALA A 13 -31.20 -12.73 -59.83
CA ALA A 13 -31.26 -14.18 -59.60
C ALA A 13 -31.08 -14.46 -58.09
N ARG A 14 -31.79 -15.48 -57.58
CA ARG A 14 -31.82 -15.98 -56.19
C ARG A 14 -31.44 -17.47 -56.19
N ALA A 15 -30.90 -17.92 -55.04
CA ALA A 15 -30.91 -19.28 -54.45
C ALA A 15 -30.00 -20.36 -55.09
N ALA A 16 -29.36 -21.31 -54.38
CA ALA A 16 -29.24 -21.68 -52.96
C ALA A 16 -28.01 -22.61 -52.82
N LEU A 17 -27.44 -22.77 -51.61
CA LEU A 17 -26.68 -23.97 -51.21
C LEU A 17 -26.55 -24.05 -49.68
N LEU A 18 -26.88 -25.23 -49.13
CA LEU A 18 -26.69 -25.65 -47.74
C LEU A 18 -25.19 -25.64 -47.36
N ALA A 19 -24.86 -25.24 -46.13
CA ALA A 19 -23.63 -25.63 -45.46
C ALA A 19 -23.86 -25.86 -43.96
N LEU A 20 -23.35 -27.01 -43.49
CA LEU A 20 -23.43 -27.58 -42.16
C LEU A 20 -22.94 -26.63 -41.05
N ALA A 21 -23.57 -26.77 -39.89
CA ALA A 21 -23.06 -26.29 -38.61
C ALA A 21 -21.75 -27.00 -38.24
N LEU A 22 -20.70 -26.21 -37.99
CA LEU A 22 -19.54 -26.61 -37.19
C LEU A 22 -19.39 -25.56 -36.08
N LEU A 23 -19.69 -25.97 -34.84
CA LEU A 23 -19.27 -25.28 -33.63
C LEU A 23 -17.74 -25.31 -33.58
N GLY A 24 -17.11 -24.26 -34.10
CA GLY A 24 -15.72 -23.93 -33.80
C GLY A 24 -15.72 -23.00 -32.61
N SER A 25 -15.26 -23.49 -31.46
CA SER A 25 -14.90 -22.67 -30.30
C SER A 25 -14.00 -21.53 -30.76
N ALA A 26 -14.47 -20.29 -30.60
CA ALA A 26 -13.60 -19.12 -30.68
C ALA A 26 -12.64 -19.22 -29.50
N GLY A 27 -11.45 -19.78 -29.76
CA GLY A 27 -10.33 -19.70 -28.85
C GLY A 27 -10.11 -18.23 -28.49
N SER A 28 -10.05 -17.96 -27.20
CA SER A 28 -9.56 -16.71 -26.65
C SER A 28 -8.24 -16.35 -27.33
N LEU A 29 -8.29 -15.40 -28.27
CA LEU A 29 -7.11 -14.70 -28.74
C LEU A 29 -6.53 -14.02 -27.51
N GLY A 30 -5.50 -14.63 -26.94
CA GLY A 30 -4.68 -14.03 -25.91
C GLY A 30 -4.27 -12.66 -26.42
N GLY A 31 -4.61 -11.63 -25.66
CA GLY A 31 -4.13 -10.28 -25.93
C GLY A 31 -2.62 -10.33 -26.03
N LEU A 32 -2.08 -9.98 -27.20
CA LEU A 32 -0.65 -9.74 -27.34
C LEU A 32 -0.30 -8.65 -26.33
N ALA A 33 0.47 -9.01 -25.31
CA ALA A 33 1.09 -8.03 -24.45
C ALA A 33 1.89 -7.07 -25.35
N ALA A 34 1.67 -5.76 -25.18
CA ALA A 34 2.50 -4.77 -25.84
C ALA A 34 3.98 -5.09 -25.54
N PRO A 35 4.90 -4.92 -26.51
CA PRO A 35 6.31 -5.16 -26.27
C PRO A 35 6.77 -4.29 -25.09
N ALA A 36 7.53 -4.88 -24.17
CA ALA A 36 8.15 -4.14 -23.08
C ALA A 36 9.01 -3.02 -23.68
N GLN A 37 8.75 -1.79 -23.27
CA GLN A 37 9.53 -0.63 -23.69
C GLN A 37 10.91 -0.75 -23.03
N ALA A 38 11.98 -0.72 -23.83
CA ALA A 38 13.35 -0.81 -23.29
C ALA A 38 13.65 0.39 -22.40
N ASP A 39 14.32 0.17 -21.27
CA ASP A 39 14.77 1.24 -20.37
C ASP A 39 15.82 2.09 -21.10
N THR A 40 15.41 3.29 -21.52
CA THR A 40 16.28 4.25 -22.19
C THR A 40 16.73 5.31 -21.18
N PRO A 41 18.03 5.55 -21.02
CA PRO A 41 18.52 6.64 -20.19
C PRO A 41 17.89 7.98 -20.58
N ALA A 42 17.59 8.80 -19.59
CA ALA A 42 16.98 10.10 -19.78
C ALA A 42 17.81 11.20 -19.10
N SER A 43 17.83 12.38 -19.72
CA SER A 43 18.40 13.61 -19.13
C SER A 43 17.45 14.76 -19.41
N LEU A 44 17.11 15.51 -18.36
CA LEU A 44 16.14 16.61 -18.40
C LEU A 44 16.72 17.81 -17.67
N CYS A 45 16.64 19.00 -18.26
CA CYS A 45 17.00 20.24 -17.59
C CYS A 45 15.91 21.28 -17.83
N THR A 46 15.59 22.08 -16.82
CA THR A 46 14.50 23.07 -16.92
C THR A 46 14.74 24.13 -18.00
N SER A 47 15.99 24.49 -18.30
CA SER A 47 16.33 25.44 -19.38
C SER A 47 16.01 24.92 -20.78
N ALA A 48 16.25 23.63 -21.03
CA ALA A 48 16.09 23.00 -22.35
C ALA A 48 14.68 22.45 -22.56
N ASN A 49 14.03 22.00 -21.50
CA ASN A 49 12.75 21.28 -21.56
C ASN A 49 11.58 22.07 -20.96
N GLY A 50 11.85 23.27 -20.42
CA GLY A 50 10.93 24.03 -19.61
C GLY A 50 10.82 23.50 -18.16
N PRO A 51 10.21 24.29 -17.24
CA PRO A 51 10.09 23.94 -15.83
C PRO A 51 9.40 22.59 -15.56
N TYR A 52 8.52 22.16 -16.47
CA TYR A 52 7.70 20.96 -16.37
C TYR A 52 8.06 19.89 -17.41
N GLY A 53 9.27 19.94 -17.97
CA GLY A 53 9.76 18.90 -18.87
C GLY A 53 9.74 17.52 -18.19
N SER A 54 9.34 16.48 -18.93
CA SER A 54 9.19 15.12 -18.38
C SER A 54 9.78 14.04 -19.29
N ALA A 55 10.23 12.92 -18.71
CA ALA A 55 10.63 11.73 -19.45
C ALA A 55 10.02 10.47 -18.83
N ALA A 56 9.63 9.52 -19.68
CA ALA A 56 9.13 8.21 -19.26
C ALA A 56 10.28 7.27 -18.89
N VAL A 57 10.12 6.56 -17.77
CA VAL A 57 11.12 5.63 -17.22
C VAL A 57 10.45 4.38 -16.65
N GLY A 58 11.24 3.36 -16.29
CA GLY A 58 10.77 2.08 -15.74
C GLY A 58 9.79 1.38 -16.68
N GLY A 59 10.22 1.17 -17.93
CA GLY A 59 9.37 0.61 -18.99
C GLY A 59 8.12 1.44 -19.32
N GLY A 60 8.14 2.75 -19.07
CA GLY A 60 7.01 3.65 -19.31
C GLY A 60 5.92 3.60 -18.24
N ARG A 61 6.22 3.06 -17.05
CA ARG A 61 5.28 3.04 -15.90
C ARG A 61 5.41 4.26 -15.01
N TYR A 62 6.45 5.07 -15.21
CA TYR A 62 6.69 6.27 -14.43
C TYR A 62 7.14 7.42 -15.32
N LEU A 63 6.95 8.63 -14.82
CA LEU A 63 7.50 9.86 -15.37
C LEU A 63 8.44 10.49 -14.36
N ILE A 64 9.58 10.99 -14.81
CA ILE A 64 10.45 11.86 -14.00
C ILE A 64 10.30 13.31 -14.45
N MET A 65 10.31 14.24 -13.50
CA MET A 65 10.08 15.67 -13.75
C MET A 65 10.92 16.51 -12.77
N PRO A 66 11.70 17.51 -13.24
CA PRO A 66 12.39 18.45 -12.36
C PRO A 66 11.41 19.32 -11.56
N ASP A 67 10.25 19.63 -12.16
CA ASP A 67 9.13 20.38 -11.59
C ASP A 67 9.52 21.64 -10.83
N GLU A 68 10.17 22.55 -11.55
CA GLU A 68 10.52 23.87 -11.04
C GLU A 68 9.30 24.78 -11.14
N TRP A 69 8.66 25.08 -10.01
CA TRP A 69 7.37 25.77 -9.98
C TRP A 69 7.38 27.10 -9.23
N ASN A 70 8.42 27.37 -8.45
CA ASN A 70 8.51 28.54 -7.56
C ASN A 70 9.88 29.22 -7.62
N SER A 71 10.62 29.04 -8.70
CA SER A 71 11.96 29.58 -8.92
C SER A 71 12.11 29.99 -10.38
N SER A 72 13.33 30.33 -10.77
CA SER A 72 13.77 30.35 -12.16
C SER A 72 15.16 29.74 -12.31
N ALA A 73 15.66 29.11 -11.25
CA ALA A 73 16.98 28.51 -11.22
C ALA A 73 16.94 27.11 -11.83
N GLU A 74 17.99 26.74 -12.56
CA GLU A 74 18.03 25.47 -13.26
C GLU A 74 18.05 24.26 -12.31
N VAL A 75 17.29 23.23 -12.66
CA VAL A 75 17.36 21.90 -12.06
C VAL A 75 17.47 20.88 -13.18
N CYS A 76 18.41 19.96 -13.07
CA CYS A 76 18.59 18.87 -14.01
C CYS A 76 18.43 17.51 -13.35
N LEU A 77 17.78 16.59 -14.05
CA LEU A 77 17.63 15.20 -13.68
C LEU A 77 18.32 14.29 -14.71
N THR A 78 18.89 13.18 -14.24
CA THR A 78 19.35 12.07 -15.07
C THR A 78 18.78 10.76 -14.57
N SER A 79 18.43 9.83 -15.45
CA SER A 79 17.97 8.48 -15.12
C SER A 79 18.68 7.45 -15.97
N THR A 80 18.85 6.25 -15.42
CA THR A 80 19.36 5.09 -16.17
C THR A 80 18.33 4.50 -17.13
N GLY A 81 17.08 4.95 -17.04
CA GLY A 81 15.92 4.45 -17.78
C GLY A 81 15.02 3.55 -16.93
N GLY A 82 15.50 3.06 -15.79
CA GLY A 82 14.71 2.34 -14.78
C GLY A 82 13.81 3.26 -13.96
N ALA A 83 13.12 2.72 -12.94
CA ALA A 83 12.29 3.53 -12.03
C ALA A 83 13.16 4.32 -11.02
N ASP A 84 14.02 5.19 -11.56
CA ASP A 84 15.07 5.93 -10.87
C ASP A 84 15.25 7.33 -11.45
N PHE A 85 15.87 8.21 -10.67
CA PHE A 85 16.50 9.43 -11.17
C PHE A 85 17.50 9.98 -10.16
N THR A 86 18.43 10.81 -10.62
CA THR A 86 19.33 11.63 -9.81
C THR A 86 19.16 13.09 -10.18
N VAL A 87 19.10 13.98 -9.20
CA VAL A 87 19.26 15.43 -9.38
C VAL A 87 20.72 15.69 -9.73
N SER A 88 21.04 15.73 -11.02
CA SER A 88 22.42 15.82 -11.51
C SER A 88 23.01 17.21 -11.30
N SER A 89 22.18 18.25 -11.33
CA SER A 89 22.53 19.61 -10.93
C SER A 89 21.31 20.35 -10.37
N SER A 90 21.58 21.31 -9.49
CA SER A 90 20.56 22.22 -8.96
C SER A 90 21.20 23.56 -8.65
N ALA A 91 20.67 24.62 -9.25
CA ALA A 91 21.02 26.01 -8.98
C ALA A 91 20.07 26.67 -7.97
N LEU A 92 19.15 25.91 -7.37
CA LEU A 92 18.18 26.43 -6.42
C LEU A 92 18.87 27.02 -5.19
N SER A 93 18.39 28.20 -4.81
CA SER A 93 18.74 28.86 -3.56
C SER A 93 17.53 29.61 -3.00
N SER A 94 17.55 29.93 -1.72
CA SER A 94 16.45 30.71 -1.11
C SER A 94 16.24 32.08 -1.77
N ALA A 95 17.27 32.64 -2.43
CA ALA A 95 17.20 33.93 -3.13
C ALA A 95 16.48 33.84 -4.49
N THR A 96 16.39 32.64 -5.07
CA THR A 96 15.72 32.43 -6.37
C THR A 96 14.25 32.07 -6.22
N ASN A 97 13.79 31.79 -4.99
CA ASN A 97 12.41 31.36 -4.76
C ASN A 97 11.45 32.55 -4.75
N ALA A 98 10.40 32.49 -5.57
CA ALA A 98 9.40 33.54 -5.70
C ALA A 98 8.50 33.65 -4.46
N ARG A 99 8.16 32.51 -3.84
CA ARG A 99 7.43 32.44 -2.57
C ARG A 99 8.38 32.03 -1.44
N PRO A 100 8.67 32.93 -0.48
CA PRO A 100 9.45 32.60 0.69
C PRO A 100 8.81 31.47 1.51
N GLY A 101 9.62 30.48 1.92
CA GLY A 101 9.17 29.36 2.74
C GLY A 101 8.60 28.17 1.98
N ALA A 102 8.35 28.28 0.67
CA ALA A 102 7.96 27.16 -0.20
C ALA A 102 9.18 26.63 -0.99
N PRO A 103 9.19 25.35 -1.40
CA PRO A 103 10.29 24.81 -2.19
C PRO A 103 10.36 25.53 -3.53
N GLY A 104 11.54 25.56 -4.15
CA GLY A 104 11.73 26.11 -5.49
C GLY A 104 11.28 25.11 -6.57
N ALA A 105 11.49 23.82 -6.32
CA ALA A 105 11.10 22.73 -7.21
C ALA A 105 10.73 21.46 -6.44
N TYR A 106 9.96 20.58 -7.08
CA TYR A 106 9.68 19.22 -6.61
C TYR A 106 10.21 18.17 -7.61
N ALA A 107 11.51 17.90 -7.54
CA ALA A 107 12.14 16.91 -8.40
C ALA A 107 11.57 15.52 -8.08
N ARG A 108 10.74 14.97 -8.98
CA ARG A 108 9.89 13.81 -8.68
C ARG A 108 9.97 12.69 -9.70
N ILE A 109 9.58 11.52 -9.23
CA ILE A 109 9.06 10.40 -10.01
C ILE A 109 7.56 10.28 -9.75
N GLN A 110 6.78 10.08 -10.81
CA GLN A 110 5.33 10.02 -10.77
C GLN A 110 4.85 8.72 -11.40
N TYR A 111 3.85 8.08 -10.81
CA TYR A 111 3.19 6.93 -11.42
C TYR A 111 2.44 7.33 -12.69
N LEU A 112 2.68 6.61 -13.79
CA LEU A 112 1.98 6.78 -15.06
C LEU A 112 0.92 5.66 -15.22
N PRO A 113 -0.36 5.96 -14.93
CA PRO A 113 -1.42 4.96 -14.91
C PRO A 113 -1.71 4.43 -16.32
N ARG A 114 -2.02 3.14 -16.41
CA ARG A 114 -2.73 2.54 -17.55
C ARG A 114 -4.21 2.93 -17.49
N PRO A 115 -4.94 2.80 -18.61
CA PRO A 115 -6.38 3.04 -18.63
C PRO A 115 -7.10 2.26 -17.51
N GLY A 116 -7.84 2.98 -16.67
CA GLY A 116 -8.62 2.41 -15.57
C GLY A 116 -7.88 2.27 -14.22
N GLU A 117 -6.58 2.59 -14.14
CA GLU A 117 -5.84 2.56 -12.87
C GLU A 117 -6.02 3.85 -12.06
N LEU A 118 -6.05 5.01 -12.72
CA LEU A 118 -6.40 6.31 -12.12
C LEU A 118 -7.34 7.09 -13.07
N PRO A 119 -8.23 7.95 -12.53
CA PRO A 119 -8.48 8.15 -11.10
C PRO A 119 -9.13 6.94 -10.42
N THR A 120 -8.79 6.70 -9.15
CA THR A 120 -9.38 5.61 -8.35
C THR A 120 -10.36 6.18 -7.32
N PRO A 121 -11.60 5.67 -7.21
CA PRO A 121 -12.52 6.10 -6.15
C PRO A 121 -11.95 5.81 -4.76
N VAL A 122 -11.90 6.82 -3.90
CA VAL A 122 -11.40 6.68 -2.51
C VAL A 122 -12.19 5.63 -1.75
N ALA A 123 -13.51 5.55 -1.95
CA ALA A 123 -14.37 4.56 -1.31
C ALA A 123 -14.01 3.09 -1.64
N THR A 124 -13.33 2.81 -2.76
CA THR A 124 -12.95 1.46 -3.18
C THR A 124 -11.44 1.26 -3.30
N MET A 125 -10.65 2.28 -2.94
CA MET A 125 -9.19 2.20 -2.91
C MET A 125 -8.76 1.06 -1.98
N GLY A 126 -8.07 0.09 -2.56
CA GLY A 126 -7.52 -1.07 -1.88
C GLY A 126 -6.20 -0.78 -1.17
N ASP A 127 -5.47 -1.79 -0.70
CA ASP A 127 -4.13 -1.61 -0.10
C ASP A 127 -3.09 -1.29 -1.18
N VAL A 128 -3.08 -0.02 -1.57
CA VAL A 128 -2.12 0.54 -2.51
C VAL A 128 -0.74 0.57 -1.86
N LEU A 129 0.20 -0.18 -2.44
CA LEU A 129 1.54 -0.34 -1.88
C LEU A 129 2.58 0.44 -2.69
N THR A 130 3.50 1.08 -1.99
CA THR A 130 4.69 1.70 -2.60
C THR A 130 5.97 1.30 -1.88
N SER A 131 7.05 1.12 -2.63
CA SER A 131 8.40 1.01 -2.10
C SER A 131 9.28 2.05 -2.76
N TRP A 132 10.17 2.66 -1.98
CA TRP A 132 11.01 3.73 -2.47
C TRP A 132 12.32 3.74 -1.70
N ARG A 133 13.43 3.84 -2.43
CA ARG A 133 14.77 3.98 -1.88
C ARG A 133 15.43 5.22 -2.43
N THR A 134 16.00 6.03 -1.55
CA THR A 134 16.60 7.31 -1.89
C THR A 134 18.04 7.45 -1.42
N THR A 135 18.76 8.36 -2.07
CA THR A 135 20.03 8.91 -1.62
C THR A 135 19.76 10.33 -1.12
N THR A 136 20.13 10.58 0.13
CA THR A 136 20.05 11.88 0.80
C THR A 136 21.39 12.19 1.50
N GLY A 137 21.44 13.20 2.37
CA GLY A 137 22.67 13.65 3.02
C GLY A 137 23.56 14.53 2.15
N VAL A 138 23.02 15.09 1.06
CA VAL A 138 23.74 16.06 0.22
C VAL A 138 23.56 17.47 0.81
N PRO A 139 24.45 18.43 0.48
CA PRO A 139 24.28 19.81 0.93
C PRO A 139 22.97 20.43 0.42
N GLY A 140 22.18 21.00 1.32
CA GLY A 140 20.97 21.72 0.94
C GLY A 140 19.92 21.82 2.04
N GLN A 141 18.79 22.40 1.66
CA GLN A 141 17.54 22.38 2.41
C GLN A 141 16.48 21.76 1.51
N TYR A 142 15.97 20.61 1.91
CA TYR A 142 15.04 19.83 1.13
C TYR A 142 14.34 18.82 2.03
N ASP A 143 13.31 18.20 1.49
CA ASP A 143 12.72 17.01 2.06
C ASP A 143 12.68 15.86 1.05
N THR A 144 12.19 14.72 1.49
CA THR A 144 12.00 13.51 0.70
C THR A 144 10.60 13.06 1.02
N ALA A 145 9.68 13.27 0.09
CA ALA A 145 8.26 13.14 0.35
C ALA A 145 7.50 12.46 -0.78
N TYR A 146 6.35 11.92 -0.41
CA TYR A 146 5.28 11.63 -1.34
C TYR A 146 4.34 12.83 -1.41
N ASP A 147 3.92 13.19 -2.63
CA ASP A 147 2.84 14.15 -2.88
C ASP A 147 1.70 13.39 -3.56
N ILE A 148 0.58 13.25 -2.86
CA ILE A 148 -0.55 12.45 -3.29
C ILE A 148 -1.75 13.35 -3.45
N TRP A 149 -2.29 13.39 -4.66
CA TRP A 149 -3.32 14.34 -5.05
C TRP A 149 -4.67 13.67 -5.14
N TYR A 150 -5.67 14.30 -4.53
CA TYR A 150 -7.07 13.88 -4.58
C TYR A 150 -7.95 15.03 -5.09
N ALA A 151 -9.14 14.65 -5.55
CA ALA A 151 -10.19 15.57 -5.93
C ALA A 151 -11.54 15.07 -5.40
N ASP A 152 -12.52 15.98 -5.33
CA ASP A 152 -13.88 15.65 -4.90
C ASP A 152 -14.60 14.73 -5.89
N ASP A 153 -14.20 14.72 -7.16
CA ASP A 153 -14.71 13.83 -8.20
C ASP A 153 -13.67 13.60 -9.32
N ALA A 154 -14.02 12.75 -10.30
CA ALA A 154 -13.12 12.37 -11.39
C ALA A 154 -12.83 13.51 -12.36
N THR A 155 -13.71 14.50 -12.47
CA THR A 155 -13.49 15.68 -13.34
C THR A 155 -12.41 16.57 -12.75
N GLY A 156 -12.34 16.67 -11.42
CA GLY A 156 -11.29 17.40 -10.71
C GLY A 156 -9.88 16.85 -10.92
N CYS A 157 -9.74 15.57 -11.28
CA CYS A 157 -8.45 14.96 -11.60
C CYS A 157 -7.92 15.32 -13.00
N ALA A 158 -8.77 15.79 -13.91
CA ALA A 158 -8.41 16.09 -15.30
C ALA A 158 -7.89 17.53 -15.52
N GLY A 159 -7.78 18.34 -14.46
CA GLY A 159 -7.37 19.76 -14.52
C GLY A 159 -6.46 20.19 -13.37
N THR A 160 -6.25 21.50 -13.21
CA THR A 160 -5.47 22.11 -12.10
C THR A 160 -6.26 22.28 -10.80
N THR A 161 -7.42 21.63 -10.72
CA THR A 161 -8.43 21.79 -9.67
C THR A 161 -8.38 20.69 -8.60
N THR A 162 -7.30 19.91 -8.53
CA THR A 162 -7.05 19.03 -7.38
C THR A 162 -7.04 19.89 -6.12
N SER A 163 -8.01 19.65 -5.25
CA SER A 163 -8.29 20.46 -4.06
C SER A 163 -7.67 19.88 -2.81
N HIS A 164 -7.20 18.63 -2.84
CA HIS A 164 -6.75 17.91 -1.66
C HIS A 164 -5.36 17.30 -1.89
N GLU A 165 -4.44 17.64 -1.02
CA GLU A 165 -3.05 17.18 -1.05
C GLU A 165 -2.73 16.44 0.25
N LEU A 166 -2.27 15.20 0.09
CA LEU A 166 -1.75 14.39 1.18
C LEU A 166 -0.26 14.20 0.95
N MET A 167 0.53 14.67 1.90
CA MET A 167 1.98 14.52 1.85
C MET A 167 2.46 13.51 2.88
N ILE A 168 3.47 12.70 2.53
CA ILE A 168 4.16 11.83 3.49
C ILE A 168 5.65 12.18 3.46
N TRP A 169 6.11 12.89 4.49
CA TRP A 169 7.49 13.37 4.60
C TRP A 169 8.34 12.30 5.30
N LEU A 170 9.28 11.70 4.56
CA LEU A 170 10.12 10.60 5.06
C LEU A 170 11.43 11.08 5.68
N ASN A 171 12.05 12.10 5.10
CA ASN A 171 13.33 12.62 5.56
C ASN A 171 13.48 14.08 5.15
N ARG A 172 13.60 14.97 6.12
CA ARG A 172 13.85 16.39 5.90
C ARG A 172 15.25 16.79 6.34
N GLN A 173 15.85 17.72 5.61
CA GLN A 173 17.18 18.26 5.90
C GLN A 173 17.11 19.79 5.98
N GLY A 174 17.65 20.33 7.07
CA GLY A 174 17.61 21.77 7.35
C GLY A 174 16.29 22.24 7.99
N GLY A 175 15.89 23.48 7.67
CA GLY A 175 14.75 24.17 8.26
C GLY A 175 13.34 23.89 7.71
N PRO A 176 13.10 23.19 6.57
CA PRO A 176 11.73 22.96 6.08
C PRO A 176 10.83 22.29 7.11
N VAL A 177 9.59 22.77 7.20
CA VAL A 177 8.50 22.22 8.01
C VAL A 177 7.26 22.09 7.12
N PRO A 178 6.45 21.04 7.31
CA PRO A 178 5.18 20.95 6.60
C PRO A 178 4.29 22.16 6.89
N LEU A 179 3.47 22.52 5.91
CA LEU A 179 2.51 23.60 6.04
C LEU A 179 1.43 23.25 7.08
N GLY A 180 1.01 24.25 7.88
CA GLY A 180 -0.11 24.12 8.79
C GLY A 180 0.26 23.90 10.26
N THR A 181 -0.71 23.40 11.03
CA THR A 181 -0.57 23.21 12.48
C THR A 181 -0.37 21.73 12.81
N SER A 182 0.64 21.43 13.63
CA SER A 182 0.87 20.07 14.11
C SER A 182 -0.22 19.62 15.09
N THR A 183 -0.67 18.37 14.97
CA THR A 183 -1.68 17.76 15.85
C THR A 183 -1.09 16.59 16.64
N GLN A 184 -1.78 15.46 16.78
CA GLN A 184 -1.28 14.28 17.48
C GLN A 184 -0.37 13.42 16.59
N GLN A 185 0.44 12.57 17.23
CA GLN A 185 1.14 11.50 16.51
C GLN A 185 0.20 10.34 16.22
N VAL A 186 0.40 9.71 15.06
CA VAL A 186 -0.29 8.47 14.67
C VAL A 186 0.72 7.47 14.14
N THR A 187 0.48 6.19 14.39
CA THR A 187 1.26 5.10 13.82
C THR A 187 0.44 4.39 12.75
N LEU A 188 0.78 4.60 11.49
CA LEU A 188 0.08 4.08 10.32
C LEU A 188 1.05 3.29 9.47
N GLY A 189 0.64 2.12 8.98
CA GLY A 189 1.52 1.26 8.18
C GLY A 189 2.89 1.05 8.85
N GLY A 190 2.90 0.76 10.15
CA GLY A 190 4.11 0.46 10.95
C GLY A 190 5.08 1.63 11.15
N ARG A 191 4.68 2.86 10.85
CA ARG A 191 5.49 4.07 11.00
C ARG A 191 4.75 5.13 11.78
N THR A 192 5.47 5.84 12.63
CA THR A 192 4.91 6.94 13.42
C THR A 192 5.12 8.27 12.71
N TYR A 193 4.05 9.06 12.63
CA TYR A 193 4.01 10.34 11.97
C TYR A 193 3.49 11.40 12.93
N GLN A 194 4.12 12.56 12.91
CA GLN A 194 3.53 13.81 13.39
C GLN A 194 2.65 14.39 12.27
N VAL A 195 1.36 14.56 12.53
CA VAL A 195 0.41 15.04 11.50
C VAL A 195 0.33 16.57 11.53
N TYR A 196 0.36 17.20 10.36
CA TYR A 196 0.14 18.64 10.14
C TYR A 196 -1.09 18.86 9.28
N LEU A 197 -1.89 19.86 9.64
CA LEU A 197 -3.15 20.18 8.98
C LEU A 197 -3.16 21.63 8.52
N HIS A 198 -3.47 21.85 7.25
CA HIS A 198 -3.63 23.17 6.66
C HIS A 198 -4.88 23.23 5.78
N GLN A 199 -5.71 24.26 6.01
CA GLN A 199 -6.83 24.59 5.15
C GLN A 199 -6.58 25.97 4.56
N ASP A 200 -6.48 26.04 3.24
CA ASP A 200 -6.42 27.32 2.55
C ASP A 200 -7.86 27.83 2.36
N THR A 201 -8.25 28.79 3.20
CA THR A 201 -9.58 29.40 3.15
C THR A 201 -9.84 30.21 1.88
N THR A 202 -8.79 30.53 1.10
CA THR A 202 -8.89 31.33 -0.13
C THR A 202 -9.16 30.44 -1.34
N SER A 203 -8.41 29.34 -1.47
CA SER A 203 -8.56 28.39 -2.58
C SER A 203 -9.50 27.23 -2.27
N GLY A 204 -9.85 27.03 -1.00
CA GLY A 204 -10.56 25.85 -0.51
C GLY A 204 -9.68 24.61 -0.38
N LYS A 205 -8.40 24.70 -0.72
CA LYS A 205 -7.48 23.55 -0.72
C LYS A 205 -7.25 23.00 0.68
N GLN A 206 -7.27 21.68 0.79
CA GLN A 206 -6.92 20.95 2.00
C GLN A 206 -5.53 20.34 1.82
N VAL A 207 -4.64 20.59 2.77
CA VAL A 207 -3.32 19.95 2.82
C VAL A 207 -3.17 19.24 4.15
N ILE A 208 -2.83 17.96 4.10
CA ILE A 208 -2.49 17.15 5.26
C ILE A 208 -1.12 16.52 5.05
N SER A 209 -0.22 16.68 6.02
CA SER A 209 1.14 16.14 5.92
C SER A 209 1.45 15.20 7.09
N TYR A 210 2.00 14.03 6.76
CA TYR A 210 2.45 13.02 7.71
C TYR A 210 3.96 13.04 7.79
N LEU A 211 4.50 13.72 8.80
CA LEU A 211 5.94 13.85 9.01
C LEU A 211 6.47 12.66 9.82
N ALA A 212 7.28 11.81 9.20
CA ALA A 212 7.90 10.68 9.88
C ALA A 212 8.73 11.17 11.08
N THR A 213 8.46 10.63 12.27
CA THR A 213 9.19 11.02 13.49
C THR A 213 10.62 10.50 13.50
N THR A 214 10.86 9.41 12.77
CA THR A 214 12.18 8.84 12.53
C THR A 214 12.50 8.96 11.04
N PRO A 215 13.47 9.81 10.65
CA PRO A 215 13.85 9.97 9.25
C PRO A 215 14.29 8.67 8.59
N THR A 216 13.91 8.45 7.33
CA THR A 216 14.29 7.27 6.56
C THR A 216 14.62 7.59 5.11
N ASN A 217 15.57 6.87 4.53
CA ASN A 217 15.88 6.89 3.10
C ASN A 217 15.25 5.71 2.35
N SER A 218 14.47 4.89 3.04
CA SER A 218 13.73 3.82 2.40
C SER A 218 12.43 3.52 3.09
N VAL A 219 11.44 3.20 2.27
CA VAL A 219 10.19 2.57 2.68
C VAL A 219 9.94 1.36 1.80
N TYR A 220 9.31 0.35 2.38
CA TYR A 220 8.99 -0.89 1.68
C TYR A 220 7.54 -1.24 1.97
N ALA A 221 6.79 -1.52 0.91
CA ALA A 221 5.36 -1.84 0.97
C ALA A 221 4.57 -0.87 1.87
N LEU A 222 4.91 0.43 1.84
CA LEU A 222 4.14 1.45 2.53
C LEU A 222 2.74 1.46 1.94
N ASN A 223 1.75 1.18 2.78
CA ASN A 223 0.37 1.12 2.37
C ASN A 223 -0.28 2.51 2.42
N LEU A 224 -0.40 3.14 1.26
CA LEU A 224 -0.97 4.49 1.12
C LEU A 224 -2.44 4.55 1.52
N ARG A 225 -3.18 3.42 1.46
CA ARG A 225 -4.57 3.35 1.91
C ARG A 225 -4.71 3.69 3.39
N THR A 226 -3.80 3.19 4.24
CA THR A 226 -3.88 3.43 5.69
C THR A 226 -3.76 4.91 6.04
N VAL A 227 -2.89 5.62 5.31
CA VAL A 227 -2.69 7.06 5.46
C VAL A 227 -3.87 7.83 4.86
N THR A 228 -4.37 7.39 3.70
CA THR A 228 -5.58 7.95 3.06
C THR A 228 -6.80 7.84 3.97
N ALA A 229 -7.04 6.68 4.59
CA ALA A 229 -8.19 6.45 5.45
C ALA A 229 -8.17 7.34 6.71
N ASP A 230 -7.00 7.53 7.33
CA ASP A 230 -6.85 8.50 8.43
C ASP A 230 -7.13 9.94 7.94
N ALA A 231 -6.66 10.32 6.75
CA ALA A 231 -6.95 11.64 6.17
C ALA A 231 -8.44 11.83 5.84
N VAL A 232 -9.14 10.78 5.42
CA VAL A 232 -10.60 10.78 5.19
C VAL A 232 -11.34 11.02 6.50
N VAL A 233 -11.01 10.27 7.56
CA VAL A 233 -11.64 10.43 8.88
C VAL A 233 -11.40 11.83 9.45
N ARG A 234 -10.27 12.46 9.13
CA ARG A 234 -9.96 13.86 9.50
C ARG A 234 -10.65 14.91 8.63
N GLY A 235 -11.27 14.52 7.51
CA GLY A 235 -11.93 15.42 6.58
C GLY A 235 -11.00 16.16 5.61
N TYR A 236 -9.76 15.69 5.42
CA TYR A 236 -8.78 16.29 4.49
C TYR A 236 -8.69 15.55 3.15
N VAL A 237 -9.28 14.36 3.07
CA VAL A 237 -9.52 13.65 1.81
C VAL A 237 -11.02 13.31 1.73
N PRO A 238 -11.70 13.61 0.62
CA PRO A 238 -13.11 13.31 0.47
C PRO A 238 -13.35 11.79 0.36
N ALA A 239 -14.16 11.21 1.25
CA ALA A 239 -14.52 9.78 1.23
C ALA A 239 -15.13 9.33 -0.11
N GLY A 240 -15.93 10.19 -0.74
CA GLY A 240 -16.54 9.97 -2.06
C GLY A 240 -15.68 10.43 -3.25
N GLY A 241 -14.49 10.97 -2.99
CA GLY A 241 -13.64 11.54 -4.03
C GLY A 241 -12.76 10.54 -4.74
N GLN A 242 -11.69 11.05 -5.35
CA GLN A 242 -10.83 10.30 -6.24
C GLN A 242 -9.36 10.51 -5.91
N LEU A 243 -8.59 9.43 -5.89
CA LEU A 243 -7.14 9.48 -5.99
C LEU A 243 -6.77 9.81 -7.44
N CYS A 244 -6.07 10.92 -7.66
CA CYS A 244 -5.75 11.45 -8.98
C CYS A 244 -4.30 11.20 -9.39
N SER A 245 -3.35 11.34 -8.47
CA SER A 245 -1.92 11.24 -8.77
C SER A 245 -1.13 10.79 -7.55
N VAL A 246 -0.09 9.99 -7.78
CA VAL A 246 0.87 9.54 -6.76
C VAL A 246 2.26 9.90 -7.25
N GLN A 247 2.91 10.78 -6.50
CA GLN A 247 4.23 11.32 -6.80
C GLN A 247 5.14 11.10 -5.59
N ALA A 248 6.43 10.90 -5.86
CA ALA A 248 7.46 10.82 -4.84
C ALA A 248 8.70 11.56 -5.31
N GLY A 249 9.34 12.33 -4.45
CA GLY A 249 10.44 13.18 -4.87
C GLY A 249 11.06 14.00 -3.76
N PHE A 250 11.77 15.03 -4.18
CA PHE A 250 12.46 15.93 -3.28
C PHE A 250 11.88 17.33 -3.46
N GLU A 251 11.23 17.88 -2.45
CA GLU A 251 10.96 19.32 -2.46
C GLU A 251 12.26 20.04 -2.06
N ILE A 252 12.78 20.89 -2.93
CA ILE A 252 14.11 21.49 -2.78
C ILE A 252 13.98 23.00 -2.59
N TRP A 253 14.44 23.52 -1.45
CA TRP A 253 14.53 24.95 -1.18
C TRP A 253 15.89 25.53 -1.59
N ASN A 254 16.96 24.75 -1.43
CA ASN A 254 18.34 25.15 -1.76
C ASN A 254 19.23 23.90 -1.92
N GLY A 255 20.16 23.92 -2.87
CA GLY A 255 21.12 22.83 -3.08
C GLY A 255 20.44 21.60 -3.67
N GLY A 256 20.72 20.41 -3.12
CA GLY A 256 20.05 19.17 -3.53
C GLY A 256 20.67 18.43 -4.73
N ALA A 257 21.75 18.95 -5.32
CA ALA A 257 22.51 18.20 -6.31
C ALA A 257 23.09 16.91 -5.68
N GLY A 258 22.86 15.77 -6.33
CA GLY A 258 23.21 14.43 -5.86
C GLY A 258 22.09 13.69 -5.11
N LEU A 259 20.94 14.32 -4.86
CA LEU A 259 19.74 13.59 -4.44
C LEU A 259 19.34 12.56 -5.49
N ALA A 260 18.91 11.38 -5.08
CA ALA A 260 18.51 10.35 -6.03
C ALA A 260 17.36 9.48 -5.52
N THR A 261 16.43 9.17 -6.42
CA THR A 261 15.60 7.97 -6.34
C THR A 261 16.43 6.83 -6.90
N ASN A 262 16.84 5.89 -6.05
CA ASN A 262 17.59 4.70 -6.46
C ASN A 262 16.67 3.61 -7.00
N SER A 263 15.45 3.53 -6.48
CA SER A 263 14.40 2.66 -6.98
C SER A 263 13.04 3.12 -6.48
N PHE A 264 12.00 2.95 -7.30
CA PHE A 264 10.63 3.29 -6.97
C PHE A 264 9.67 2.23 -7.50
N SER A 265 8.66 1.89 -6.69
CA SER A 265 7.53 1.09 -7.13
C SER A 265 6.23 1.59 -6.56
N TYR A 266 5.18 1.43 -7.36
CA TYR A 266 3.81 1.69 -6.99
C TYR A 266 2.92 0.57 -7.55
N LEU A 267 2.12 -0.02 -6.67
CA LEU A 267 1.17 -1.08 -7.01
C LEU A 267 -0.24 -0.58 -6.67
N PRO A 268 -1.05 -0.20 -7.69
CA PRO A 268 -2.43 0.18 -7.45
C PRO A 268 -3.23 -1.03 -6.96
N ALA A 269 -4.25 -0.75 -6.16
CA ALA A 269 -5.15 -1.74 -5.59
C ALA A 269 -6.57 -1.19 -5.55
N THR A 270 -7.54 -2.03 -5.88
CA THR A 270 -8.96 -1.73 -5.71
C THR A 270 -9.65 -2.91 -5.05
N GLY A 271 -10.76 -2.61 -4.37
CA GLY A 271 -11.46 -3.55 -3.51
C GLY A 271 -10.94 -3.42 -2.09
N LEU A 272 -11.84 -3.03 -1.19
CA LEU A 272 -11.47 -2.85 0.21
C LEU A 272 -10.96 -4.17 0.81
N PRO A 273 -10.03 -4.10 1.78
CA PRO A 273 -9.57 -5.31 2.46
C PRO A 273 -10.71 -5.97 3.20
N THR A 274 -10.95 -7.23 2.84
CA THR A 274 -12.00 -8.07 3.39
C THR A 274 -11.40 -9.40 3.83
N GLY A 275 -11.68 -9.79 5.08
CA GLY A 275 -11.22 -11.06 5.65
C GLY A 275 -11.21 -11.02 7.18
N ASN A 276 -10.47 -11.95 7.77
CA ASN A 276 -10.35 -12.02 9.22
C ASN A 276 -9.58 -10.82 9.77
N LEU A 277 -10.12 -10.22 10.82
CA LEU A 277 -9.43 -9.26 11.65
C LEU A 277 -8.88 -10.01 12.86
N THR A 278 -7.56 -10.21 12.87
CA THR A 278 -6.89 -11.13 13.83
C THR A 278 -6.44 -10.37 15.06
N SER A 279 -6.54 -10.99 16.23
CA SER A 279 -5.98 -10.47 17.46
C SER A 279 -4.47 -10.71 17.48
N GLY A 280 -3.73 -9.88 18.23
CA GLY A 280 -2.37 -10.20 18.66
C GLY A 280 -2.30 -11.37 19.65
N LEU A 281 -3.44 -11.80 20.20
CA LEU A 281 -3.53 -13.01 21.01
C LEU A 281 -3.58 -14.26 20.11
N PRO A 282 -2.82 -15.32 20.44
CA PRO A 282 -2.69 -16.50 19.58
C PRO A 282 -4.04 -17.13 19.21
N GLY A 283 -4.27 -17.29 17.90
CA GLY A 283 -5.43 -18.02 17.36
C GLY A 283 -6.78 -17.28 17.46
N LYS A 284 -6.81 -16.03 17.94
CA LYS A 284 -8.06 -15.27 18.12
C LYS A 284 -8.36 -14.30 16.99
N CYS A 285 -9.65 -14.18 16.69
CA CYS A 285 -10.21 -13.30 15.67
C CYS A 285 -11.36 -12.48 16.24
N LEU A 286 -11.56 -11.30 15.67
CA LEU A 286 -12.75 -10.48 15.86
C LEU A 286 -13.96 -11.22 15.27
N ASP A 287 -15.00 -11.42 16.07
CA ASP A 287 -16.17 -12.19 15.71
C ASP A 287 -17.45 -11.40 15.98
N ALA A 288 -18.32 -11.31 14.97
CA ALA A 288 -19.71 -10.92 15.16
C ALA A 288 -20.50 -12.13 15.68
N GLY A 289 -20.70 -12.16 17.00
CA GLY A 289 -21.17 -13.35 17.72
C GLY A 289 -22.44 -13.98 17.14
N ASN A 290 -22.58 -15.30 17.32
CA ASN A 290 -23.64 -16.13 16.69
C ASN A 290 -23.64 -16.11 15.15
N ASN A 291 -22.56 -15.71 14.48
CA ASN A 291 -22.41 -15.74 13.01
C ASN A 291 -23.57 -15.05 12.26
N GLY A 292 -24.14 -13.99 12.81
CA GLY A 292 -25.27 -13.29 12.19
C GLY A 292 -26.63 -13.99 12.28
N ALA A 293 -26.79 -15.02 13.11
CA ALA A 293 -28.06 -15.74 13.28
C ALA A 293 -29.23 -14.81 13.70
N ASN A 294 -28.93 -13.63 14.24
CA ASN A 294 -29.90 -12.55 14.44
C ASN A 294 -29.88 -11.59 13.25
N THR A 295 -30.70 -11.89 12.24
CA THR A 295 -30.84 -11.11 10.99
C THR A 295 -31.71 -9.85 11.12
N GLY A 296 -32.22 -9.53 12.32
CA GLY A 296 -32.97 -8.29 12.57
C GLY A 296 -32.08 -7.07 12.83
N ASP A 297 -32.66 -5.87 12.87
CA ASP A 297 -31.99 -4.59 13.17
C ASP A 297 -31.45 -4.47 14.62
N TYR A 298 -31.36 -5.58 15.36
CA TYR A 298 -30.89 -5.61 16.73
C TYR A 298 -29.34 -5.61 16.82
N SER A 299 -28.86 -5.05 17.93
CA SER A 299 -27.50 -5.12 18.44
C SER A 299 -27.04 -6.56 18.64
N MET A 300 -25.81 -6.86 18.23
CA MET A 300 -25.15 -8.14 18.51
C MET A 300 -23.81 -7.91 19.19
N PRO A 301 -23.41 -8.73 20.18
CA PRO A 301 -22.09 -8.61 20.77
C PRO A 301 -21.01 -8.86 19.72
N VAL A 302 -19.96 -8.06 19.74
CA VAL A 302 -18.71 -8.36 19.04
C VAL A 302 -17.74 -8.94 20.07
N GLU A 303 -17.16 -10.08 19.76
CA GLU A 303 -16.43 -10.91 20.70
C GLU A 303 -15.09 -11.38 20.12
N VAL A 304 -14.24 -11.95 20.98
CA VAL A 304 -13.13 -12.80 20.52
C VAL A 304 -13.59 -14.24 20.37
N TRP A 305 -13.18 -14.86 19.26
CA TRP A 305 -13.39 -16.28 19.00
C TRP A 305 -12.17 -16.89 18.31
N ASP A 306 -12.06 -18.22 18.31
CA ASP A 306 -11.05 -18.92 17.50
C ASP A 306 -11.25 -18.60 16.02
N CYS A 307 -10.14 -18.32 15.33
CA CYS A 307 -10.18 -18.05 13.89
C CYS A 307 -10.68 -19.28 13.12
N ALA A 308 -11.89 -19.19 12.58
CA ALA A 308 -12.57 -20.25 11.85
C ALA A 308 -12.97 -19.84 10.41
N GLY A 309 -12.84 -18.55 10.07
CA GLY A 309 -13.15 -18.03 8.72
C GLY A 309 -14.66 -18.05 8.42
N THR A 310 -15.49 -17.89 9.45
CA THR A 310 -16.94 -17.80 9.32
C THR A 310 -17.36 -16.46 8.72
N PRO A 311 -18.60 -16.35 8.18
CA PRO A 311 -19.15 -15.05 7.76
C PRO A 311 -19.09 -13.97 8.86
N GLY A 312 -19.30 -14.32 10.12
CA GLY A 312 -19.18 -13.41 11.28
C GLY A 312 -17.74 -12.95 11.60
N GLN A 313 -16.73 -13.62 11.05
CA GLN A 313 -15.33 -13.22 11.14
C GLN A 313 -14.83 -12.54 9.86
N THR A 314 -15.69 -12.36 8.86
CA THR A 314 -15.32 -11.71 7.60
C THR A 314 -15.65 -10.23 7.68
N TRP A 315 -14.61 -9.43 7.91
CA TRP A 315 -14.72 -7.98 8.08
C TRP A 315 -14.18 -7.25 6.86
N THR A 316 -14.89 -6.22 6.41
CA THR A 316 -14.44 -5.27 5.39
C THR A 316 -14.06 -3.96 6.06
N VAL A 317 -12.86 -3.46 5.80
CA VAL A 317 -12.39 -2.19 6.37
C VAL A 317 -12.55 -1.06 5.35
N GLY A 318 -13.51 -0.17 5.60
CA GLY A 318 -13.77 1.02 4.79
C GLY A 318 -12.72 2.11 4.97
N ASN A 319 -12.55 2.93 3.93
CA ASN A 319 -11.66 4.10 3.98
C ASN A 319 -12.31 5.29 4.68
N ASP A 320 -13.61 5.22 4.96
CA ASP A 320 -14.38 6.16 5.80
C ASP A 320 -14.26 5.86 7.31
N GLY A 321 -13.47 4.85 7.68
CA GLY A 321 -13.28 4.41 9.06
C GLY A 321 -14.30 3.37 9.53
N THR A 322 -15.26 2.95 8.69
CA THR A 322 -16.15 1.86 9.06
C THR A 322 -15.44 0.51 9.01
N VAL A 323 -15.78 -0.39 9.95
CA VAL A 323 -15.36 -1.80 9.93
C VAL A 323 -16.62 -2.64 9.89
N GLN A 324 -16.87 -3.34 8.78
CA GLN A 324 -18.18 -3.89 8.47
C GLN A 324 -18.17 -5.40 8.42
N ALA A 325 -19.18 -6.04 8.98
CA ALA A 325 -19.45 -7.47 8.82
C ALA A 325 -20.95 -7.67 8.65
N LEU A 326 -21.35 -8.64 7.83
CA LEU A 326 -22.76 -9.04 7.69
C LEU A 326 -23.71 -7.86 7.32
N GLY A 327 -23.20 -6.85 6.60
CA GLY A 327 -23.96 -5.65 6.22
C GLY A 327 -24.19 -4.62 7.33
N LYS A 328 -23.51 -4.77 8.47
CA LYS A 328 -23.57 -3.88 9.64
C LYS A 328 -22.17 -3.38 10.01
N CYS A 329 -22.09 -2.41 10.92
CA CYS A 329 -20.87 -1.73 11.33
C CYS A 329 -20.45 -2.13 12.75
N LEU A 330 -19.14 -2.25 12.98
CA LEU A 330 -18.52 -2.30 14.29
C LEU A 330 -18.82 -0.99 15.02
N ASP A 331 -19.49 -1.07 16.16
CA ASP A 331 -20.18 0.05 16.78
C ASP A 331 -19.94 0.07 18.29
N VAL A 332 -19.70 1.25 18.82
CA VAL A 332 -19.61 1.49 20.25
C VAL A 332 -21.02 1.64 20.83
N TYR A 333 -21.39 0.76 21.77
CA TYR A 333 -22.75 0.73 22.33
C TYR A 333 -23.20 2.09 22.86
N GLY A 334 -24.28 2.61 22.27
CA GLY A 334 -24.87 3.91 22.63
C GLY A 334 -23.96 5.12 22.40
N GLY A 335 -22.87 4.97 21.64
CA GLY A 335 -21.84 6.01 21.46
C GLY A 335 -21.12 6.37 22.75
N GLY A 336 -21.03 5.45 23.72
CA GLY A 336 -20.37 5.68 25.00
C GLY A 336 -18.88 6.02 24.86
N THR A 337 -18.35 6.80 25.80
CA THR A 337 -16.97 7.31 25.76
C THR A 337 -16.15 6.91 26.98
N THR A 338 -16.62 5.91 27.74
CA THR A 338 -16.00 5.46 28.99
C THR A 338 -15.41 4.06 28.86
N ASN A 339 -14.36 3.78 29.64
CA ASN A 339 -13.81 2.43 29.76
C ASN A 339 -14.90 1.42 30.15
N GLY A 340 -14.92 0.27 29.49
CA GLY A 340 -15.91 -0.79 29.70
C GLY A 340 -17.17 -0.66 28.85
N THR A 341 -17.34 0.40 28.07
CA THR A 341 -18.44 0.49 27.10
C THR A 341 -18.33 -0.68 26.10
N ALA A 342 -19.38 -1.48 26.00
CA ALA A 342 -19.42 -2.64 25.13
C ALA A 342 -19.33 -2.26 23.65
N VAL A 343 -18.73 -3.13 22.85
CA VAL A 343 -18.71 -3.04 21.39
C VAL A 343 -19.70 -4.06 20.82
N GLN A 344 -20.38 -3.64 19.77
CA GLN A 344 -21.47 -4.38 19.14
C GLN A 344 -21.39 -4.29 17.62
N LEU A 345 -22.15 -5.15 16.95
CA LEU A 345 -22.45 -5.03 15.53
C LEU A 345 -23.83 -4.37 15.41
N TYR A 346 -23.92 -3.26 14.69
CA TYR A 346 -25.13 -2.44 14.61
C TYR A 346 -25.38 -1.92 13.19
N PRO A 347 -26.63 -1.67 12.76
CA PRO A 347 -26.90 -1.03 11.47
C PRO A 347 -26.06 0.22 11.26
N CYS A 348 -25.42 0.31 10.10
CA CYS A 348 -24.57 1.46 9.77
C CYS A 348 -25.42 2.74 9.72
N ASN A 349 -25.02 3.74 10.51
CA ASN A 349 -25.77 4.98 10.72
C ASN A 349 -24.92 6.25 10.55
N GLY A 350 -23.62 6.10 10.25
CA GLY A 350 -22.71 7.23 10.00
C GLY A 350 -22.30 8.02 11.24
N SER A 351 -22.62 7.54 12.45
CA SER A 351 -22.19 8.19 13.68
C SER A 351 -20.71 7.94 13.98
N GLY A 352 -20.10 8.80 14.81
CA GLY A 352 -18.73 8.62 15.28
C GLY A 352 -18.51 7.34 16.10
N ALA A 353 -19.58 6.69 16.59
CA ALA A 353 -19.53 5.40 17.27
C ALA A 353 -19.11 4.25 16.34
N GLN A 354 -19.21 4.45 15.01
CA GLN A 354 -18.91 3.45 13.98
C GLN A 354 -17.62 3.74 13.22
N VAL A 355 -16.90 4.77 13.64
CA VAL A 355 -15.63 5.19 13.05
C VAL A 355 -14.47 4.62 13.88
N TRP A 356 -13.56 3.94 13.19
CA TRP A 356 -12.37 3.32 13.73
C TRP A 356 -11.15 3.72 12.91
N THR A 357 -10.07 4.07 13.58
CA THR A 357 -8.79 4.41 12.96
C THR A 357 -7.71 3.48 13.50
N GLN A 358 -6.82 3.04 12.62
CA GLN A 358 -5.66 2.27 13.07
C GLN A 358 -4.65 3.22 13.72
N ASN A 359 -4.14 2.85 14.90
CA ASN A 359 -3.00 3.51 15.51
C ASN A 359 -2.06 2.46 16.09
N GLY A 360 -0.98 2.18 15.37
CA GLY A 360 -0.07 1.08 15.64
C GLY A 360 -0.79 -0.25 15.42
N LYS A 361 -0.83 -1.07 16.47
CA LYS A 361 -1.62 -2.30 16.47
C LYS A 361 -3.04 -2.10 16.98
N GLY A 362 -3.39 -0.93 17.52
CA GLY A 362 -4.72 -0.66 18.06
C GLY A 362 -5.71 -0.18 17.02
N LEU A 363 -7.00 -0.46 17.26
CA LEU A 363 -8.12 0.22 16.62
C LEU A 363 -8.72 1.21 17.60
N VAL A 364 -8.64 2.49 17.26
CA VAL A 364 -9.08 3.61 18.09
C VAL A 364 -10.40 4.13 17.56
N ASN A 365 -11.37 4.32 18.44
CA ASN A 365 -12.57 5.09 18.13
C ASN A 365 -12.27 6.59 18.36
N PRO A 366 -12.21 7.44 17.31
CA PRO A 366 -11.81 8.84 17.47
C PRO A 366 -12.74 9.68 18.34
N GLN A 367 -14.04 9.34 18.39
CA GLN A 367 -15.02 10.05 19.21
C GLN A 367 -14.73 9.92 20.71
N SER A 368 -14.29 8.74 21.16
CA SER A 368 -13.97 8.47 22.57
C SER A 368 -12.48 8.63 22.89
N GLY A 369 -11.60 8.46 21.89
CA GLY A 369 -10.15 8.33 22.10
C GLY A 369 -9.73 6.97 22.71
N LEU A 370 -10.65 6.01 22.80
CA LEU A 370 -10.41 4.69 23.40
C LEU A 370 -10.18 3.62 22.34
N CYS A 371 -9.52 2.53 22.74
CA CYS A 371 -9.16 1.41 21.89
C CYS A 371 -10.17 0.27 22.01
N LEU A 372 -10.43 -0.44 20.91
CA LEU A 372 -11.07 -1.75 20.90
C LEU A 372 -10.22 -2.72 21.72
N ALA A 373 -10.79 -3.36 22.73
CA ALA A 373 -10.06 -4.18 23.67
C ALA A 373 -10.81 -5.47 23.98
N ASP A 374 -10.06 -6.58 23.96
CA ASP A 374 -10.45 -7.81 24.64
C ASP A 374 -10.15 -7.67 26.14
N PRO A 375 -11.18 -7.64 27.01
CA PRO A 375 -11.00 -7.36 28.42
C PRO A 375 -10.08 -8.40 29.07
N ALA A 376 -9.04 -7.90 29.73
CA ALA A 376 -8.00 -8.70 30.40
C ALA A 376 -7.24 -9.67 29.47
N ALA A 377 -7.23 -9.42 28.15
CA ALA A 377 -6.57 -10.28 27.16
C ALA A 377 -7.00 -11.76 27.24
N SER A 378 -8.32 -11.96 27.27
CA SER A 378 -8.95 -13.27 27.38
C SER A 378 -8.63 -14.18 26.19
N LEU A 379 -8.31 -15.45 26.48
CA LEU A 379 -8.30 -16.50 25.45
C LEU A 379 -9.62 -17.27 25.39
N ALA A 380 -10.64 -16.86 26.15
CA ALA A 380 -11.94 -17.52 26.19
C ALA A 380 -12.83 -17.04 25.04
N ASN A 381 -13.29 -17.97 24.22
CA ASN A 381 -14.28 -17.71 23.17
C ASN A 381 -15.57 -17.14 23.76
N GLY A 382 -16.14 -16.13 23.09
CA GLY A 382 -17.37 -15.46 23.53
C GLY A 382 -17.12 -14.29 24.49
N THR A 383 -15.86 -13.92 24.74
CA THR A 383 -15.55 -12.72 25.53
C THR A 383 -15.90 -11.49 24.70
N GLN A 384 -16.89 -10.72 25.13
CA GLN A 384 -17.32 -9.50 24.43
C GLN A 384 -16.26 -8.39 24.54
N LEU A 385 -16.00 -7.73 23.42
CA LEU A 385 -15.08 -6.60 23.34
C LEU A 385 -15.67 -5.32 23.91
N ILE A 386 -14.77 -4.47 24.39
CA ILE A 386 -15.10 -3.19 25.03
C ILE A 386 -14.21 -2.07 24.48
N LEU A 387 -14.59 -0.82 24.77
CA LEU A 387 -13.68 0.30 24.76
C LEU A 387 -12.84 0.32 26.02
N TRP A 388 -11.54 0.57 25.86
CA TRP A 388 -10.62 0.72 26.97
C TRP A 388 -9.50 1.70 26.65
N THR A 389 -8.87 2.26 27.69
CA THR A 389 -7.69 3.12 27.54
C THR A 389 -6.62 2.41 26.72
N CYS A 390 -6.14 3.08 25.68
CA CYS A 390 -5.14 2.54 24.76
C CYS A 390 -3.82 2.20 25.46
N GLY A 391 -3.14 1.15 25.01
CA GLY A 391 -1.88 0.65 25.56
C GLY A 391 -2.03 -0.50 26.57
N ALA A 392 -3.24 -1.04 26.76
CA ALA A 392 -3.48 -2.23 27.57
C ALA A 392 -3.31 -3.53 26.75
N GLY A 393 -3.17 -4.67 27.44
CA GLY A 393 -3.17 -5.99 26.77
C GLY A 393 -4.51 -6.29 26.09
N GLY A 394 -4.49 -7.10 25.03
CA GLY A 394 -5.70 -7.48 24.28
C GLY A 394 -6.21 -6.42 23.31
N GLN A 395 -5.39 -5.41 22.97
CA GLN A 395 -5.75 -4.31 22.06
C GLN A 395 -5.03 -4.39 20.70
N ASP A 396 -4.24 -5.44 20.49
CA ASP A 396 -3.55 -5.67 19.24
C ASP A 396 -4.54 -6.30 18.25
N TRP A 397 -4.80 -5.58 17.16
CA TRP A 397 -5.70 -5.94 16.09
C TRP A 397 -5.01 -5.76 14.76
N ARG A 398 -5.07 -6.80 13.93
CA ARG A 398 -4.53 -6.78 12.58
C ARG A 398 -5.68 -6.83 11.59
N LEU A 399 -5.77 -5.74 10.83
CA LEU A 399 -6.72 -5.57 9.75
C LEU A 399 -6.47 -6.58 8.61
N PRO A 400 -7.53 -7.01 7.89
CA PRO A 400 -7.37 -7.77 6.67
C PRO A 400 -6.55 -6.99 5.63
N TYR A 401 -5.96 -7.71 4.68
CA TYR A 401 -5.18 -7.19 3.57
C TYR A 401 -5.83 -7.61 2.24
N ASP A 402 -5.95 -6.71 1.27
CA ASP A 402 -6.66 -7.01 0.01
C ASP A 402 -5.82 -7.77 -1.04
N GLY A 403 -4.52 -7.93 -0.80
CA GLY A 403 -3.73 -8.97 -1.44
C GLY A 403 -2.93 -8.60 -2.68
N GLN A 404 -2.39 -7.39 -2.79
CA GLN A 404 -1.52 -7.09 -3.93
C GLN A 404 -0.24 -7.96 -3.90
N PRO A 405 0.04 -8.71 -5.00
CA PRO A 405 1.28 -9.43 -5.19
C PRO A 405 2.50 -8.51 -5.14
N LEU A 406 3.24 -8.53 -4.03
CA LEU A 406 4.60 -7.97 -4.03
C LEU A 406 5.51 -8.99 -4.72
N PHE A 407 5.70 -8.91 -6.04
CA PHE A 407 6.68 -9.72 -6.76
C PHE A 407 8.07 -9.12 -6.60
N THR A 408 8.89 -9.67 -5.71
CA THR A 408 10.21 -9.09 -5.49
C THR A 408 11.18 -10.05 -4.81
N ALA A 409 12.47 -9.77 -4.96
CA ALA A 409 13.52 -10.48 -4.24
C ALA A 409 13.72 -9.84 -2.87
N PHE A 410 13.66 -10.64 -1.79
CA PHE A 410 13.89 -10.15 -0.43
C PHE A 410 15.38 -10.23 -0.07
N THR A 411 16.08 -9.12 -0.01
CA THR A 411 17.44 -9.00 0.50
C THR A 411 17.46 -8.86 2.02
N ASN A 412 18.22 -9.72 2.69
CA ASN A 412 18.52 -9.60 4.11
C ASN A 412 19.48 -8.44 4.39
N LYS A 413 19.18 -7.63 5.41
CA LYS A 413 19.94 -6.43 5.77
C LYS A 413 21.31 -6.72 6.40
N ALA A 414 21.46 -7.80 7.14
CA ALA A 414 22.75 -8.17 7.72
C ALA A 414 23.70 -8.73 6.65
N ALA A 415 23.21 -9.65 5.83
CA ALA A 415 24.04 -10.39 4.87
C ALA A 415 24.22 -9.68 3.52
N ASN A 416 23.30 -8.76 3.16
CA ASN A 416 23.17 -8.21 1.81
C ASN A 416 23.03 -9.32 0.73
N LEU A 417 22.28 -10.37 1.09
CA LEU A 417 21.98 -11.54 0.26
C LEU A 417 20.47 -11.74 0.15
N CYS A 418 20.00 -12.32 -0.94
CA CYS A 418 18.61 -12.53 -1.25
C CYS A 418 18.05 -13.88 -0.75
N LEU A 419 16.87 -13.80 -0.15
CA LEU A 419 16.00 -14.90 0.24
C LEU A 419 15.71 -15.77 -0.98
N SER A 420 16.05 -17.04 -0.85
CA SER A 420 15.96 -17.99 -1.93
C SER A 420 15.02 -19.12 -1.53
N GLY A 421 14.02 -19.40 -2.38
CA GLY A 421 13.20 -20.58 -2.26
C GLY A 421 14.06 -21.78 -2.63
N GLY A 422 14.15 -22.78 -1.75
CA GLY A 422 14.95 -23.95 -2.03
C GLY A 422 14.52 -24.68 -3.31
N VAL A 423 15.39 -25.53 -3.85
CA VAL A 423 15.12 -26.33 -5.04
C VAL A 423 14.38 -27.62 -4.65
N GLU A 424 13.04 -27.61 -4.71
CA GLU A 424 12.11 -28.75 -4.51
C GLU A 424 11.65 -29.07 -3.06
N SER A 425 10.62 -29.91 -2.93
CA SER A 425 9.54 -29.90 -1.93
C SER A 425 9.83 -30.35 -0.47
N THR A 426 11.07 -30.24 0.02
CA THR A 426 11.40 -30.14 1.46
C THR A 426 12.77 -29.49 1.66
N THR A 427 13.05 -28.42 0.92
CA THR A 427 14.34 -27.73 1.01
C THR A 427 14.29 -26.54 1.96
N SER A 428 15.37 -26.39 2.73
CA SER A 428 15.60 -25.24 3.59
C SER A 428 15.55 -23.94 2.79
N ILE A 429 14.99 -22.90 3.40
CA ILE A 429 15.06 -21.54 2.86
C ILE A 429 16.44 -20.97 3.16
N THR A 430 17.11 -20.42 2.15
CA THR A 430 18.50 -19.95 2.28
C THR A 430 18.70 -18.52 1.76
N LEU A 431 19.87 -17.93 2.05
CA LEU A 431 20.33 -16.67 1.47
C LEU A 431 21.37 -16.88 0.37
N HIS A 432 21.25 -16.21 -0.78
CA HIS A 432 22.23 -16.26 -1.88
C HIS A 432 22.49 -14.87 -2.48
N GLY A 433 23.50 -14.72 -3.36
CA GLY A 433 23.68 -13.47 -4.10
C GLY A 433 22.42 -13.08 -4.89
N CYS A 434 22.09 -11.79 -4.93
CA CYS A 434 20.85 -11.28 -5.53
C CYS A 434 20.91 -11.22 -7.07
N ASN A 435 20.07 -12.00 -7.77
CA ASN A 435 20.09 -12.18 -9.23
C ASN A 435 18.66 -12.24 -9.83
N SER A 436 18.49 -11.90 -11.12
CA SER A 436 17.17 -11.80 -11.78
C SER A 436 16.64 -13.06 -12.52
N VAL A 437 17.41 -14.15 -12.69
CA VAL A 437 17.01 -15.40 -13.40
C VAL A 437 17.78 -16.62 -12.82
N PRO A 438 17.22 -17.85 -12.64
CA PRO A 438 17.37 -18.55 -11.35
C PRO A 438 18.27 -19.80 -11.32
N THR A 439 19.03 -19.94 -10.23
CA THR A 439 18.92 -21.01 -9.22
C THR A 439 19.79 -20.66 -8.00
N PRO A 440 19.26 -20.70 -6.76
CA PRO A 440 17.86 -20.91 -6.39
C PRO A 440 16.93 -19.71 -6.75
N PRO A 441 15.61 -19.93 -6.89
CA PRO A 441 14.65 -18.87 -7.19
C PRO A 441 14.54 -17.84 -6.07
N GLN A 442 14.57 -16.55 -6.43
CA GLN A 442 14.60 -15.44 -5.47
C GLN A 442 13.38 -14.52 -5.56
N ASN A 443 12.52 -14.70 -6.54
CA ASN A 443 11.32 -13.89 -6.68
C ASN A 443 10.20 -14.46 -5.81
N TRP A 444 9.75 -13.68 -4.85
CA TRP A 444 8.68 -14.03 -3.92
C TRP A 444 7.45 -13.17 -4.18
N GLN A 445 6.29 -13.69 -3.81
CA GLN A 445 4.98 -13.08 -3.96
C GLN A 445 4.24 -13.15 -2.63
N LEU A 446 3.94 -12.01 -2.01
CA LEU A 446 2.97 -11.97 -0.91
C LEU A 446 1.55 -11.99 -1.48
N VAL A 447 0.75 -12.98 -1.11
CA VAL A 447 -0.60 -13.22 -1.66
C VAL A 447 -1.68 -12.82 -0.65
N LYS A 448 -2.89 -12.52 -1.13
CA LYS A 448 -4.07 -12.14 -0.32
C LYS A 448 -4.37 -13.09 0.84
N ASP A 449 -4.12 -14.38 0.63
CA ASP A 449 -4.35 -15.42 1.63
C ASP A 449 -3.26 -15.47 2.72
N GLY A 450 -2.38 -14.47 2.75
CA GLY A 450 -1.30 -14.30 3.73
C GLY A 450 -0.10 -15.19 3.49
N THR A 451 -0.04 -15.93 2.37
CA THR A 451 1.11 -16.77 2.03
C THR A 451 2.21 -15.99 1.28
N LEU A 452 3.47 -16.34 1.54
CA LEU A 452 4.62 -15.87 0.77
C LEU A 452 5.07 -16.98 -0.19
N ARG A 453 4.86 -16.77 -1.50
CA ARG A 453 5.05 -17.81 -2.52
C ARG A 453 6.26 -17.52 -3.39
N VAL A 454 7.12 -18.50 -3.62
CA VAL A 454 8.23 -18.33 -4.57
C VAL A 454 7.71 -18.49 -6.01
N SER A 455 8.31 -17.78 -6.97
CA SER A 455 7.84 -17.72 -8.37
C SER A 455 7.79 -19.06 -9.09
N THR A 456 8.54 -20.04 -8.62
CA THR A 456 8.57 -21.42 -9.15
C THR A 456 7.54 -22.34 -8.49
N GLY A 457 6.78 -21.85 -7.51
CA GLY A 457 5.80 -22.60 -6.73
C GLY A 457 6.31 -23.00 -5.35
N GLY A 458 5.37 -23.12 -4.40
CA GLY A 458 5.65 -23.38 -2.98
C GLY A 458 5.49 -22.15 -2.10
N CYS A 459 5.22 -22.37 -0.82
CA CYS A 459 4.96 -21.36 0.20
C CYS A 459 6.05 -21.42 1.27
N LEU A 460 6.45 -20.24 1.75
CA LEU A 460 7.26 -20.13 2.96
C LEU A 460 6.47 -20.73 4.12
N ASP A 461 7.07 -21.64 4.88
CA ASP A 461 6.38 -22.45 5.88
C ASP A 461 7.21 -22.52 7.16
N ALA A 462 6.60 -22.10 8.27
CA ALA A 462 7.19 -22.05 9.60
C ALA A 462 7.22 -23.43 10.30
N GLY A 463 6.50 -24.43 9.79
CA GLY A 463 6.23 -25.69 10.47
C GLY A 463 5.15 -25.56 11.55
N ALA A 464 4.35 -26.61 11.73
CA ALA A 464 3.16 -26.58 12.59
C ALA A 464 3.44 -26.51 14.11
N ALA A 465 4.67 -26.79 14.55
CA ALA A 465 5.08 -26.82 15.96
C ALA A 465 6.37 -26.03 16.19
N ALA A 466 6.49 -24.87 15.54
CA ALA A 466 7.72 -24.10 15.54
C ALA A 466 8.02 -23.42 16.89
N THR A 467 9.28 -23.51 17.29
CA THR A 467 9.89 -22.85 18.46
C THR A 467 11.14 -22.07 18.00
N PRO A 468 11.70 -21.13 18.80
CA PRO A 468 12.93 -20.44 18.43
C PRO A 468 14.05 -21.41 18.01
N GLY A 469 14.65 -21.19 16.85
CA GLY A 469 15.64 -22.05 16.19
C GLY A 469 15.05 -23.09 15.24
N SER A 470 13.72 -23.16 15.10
CA SER A 470 13.08 -24.08 14.14
C SER A 470 13.36 -23.63 12.70
N PRO A 471 13.73 -24.54 11.80
CA PRO A 471 14.04 -24.19 10.42
C PRO A 471 12.80 -23.72 9.67
N VAL A 472 12.98 -22.76 8.76
CA VAL A 472 11.94 -22.37 7.79
C VAL A 472 12.15 -23.14 6.49
N GLN A 473 11.06 -23.62 5.91
CA GLN A 473 11.08 -24.50 4.75
C GLN A 473 10.20 -23.96 3.62
N LEU A 474 10.43 -24.47 2.41
CA LEU A 474 9.50 -24.34 1.30
C LEU A 474 8.56 -25.55 1.27
N ALA A 475 7.26 -25.32 1.41
CA ALA A 475 6.25 -26.38 1.40
C ALA A 475 5.19 -26.17 0.31
N ALA A 476 4.39 -27.19 0.03
CA ALA A 476 3.21 -27.04 -0.81
C ALA A 476 2.23 -26.04 -0.18
N CYS A 477 1.73 -25.09 -0.98
CA CYS A 477 0.78 -24.09 -0.50
C CYS A 477 -0.57 -24.74 -0.14
N ALA A 478 -0.85 -24.81 1.16
CA ALA A 478 -2.06 -25.35 1.75
C ALA A 478 -2.85 -24.32 2.59
N GLY A 479 -2.30 -23.10 2.76
CA GLY A 479 -2.96 -22.00 3.47
C GLY A 479 -3.03 -22.21 4.99
N THR A 480 -2.21 -23.11 5.54
CA THR A 480 -2.20 -23.41 6.98
C THR A 480 -1.70 -22.21 7.79
N PRO A 481 -1.97 -22.14 9.11
CA PRO A 481 -1.42 -21.10 9.97
C PRO A 481 0.12 -20.98 9.91
N ALA A 482 0.83 -22.10 9.69
CA ALA A 482 2.29 -22.11 9.52
C ALA A 482 2.77 -21.43 8.21
N GLN A 483 1.88 -21.24 7.23
CA GLN A 483 2.20 -20.60 5.95
C GLN A 483 1.78 -19.14 5.89
N GLN A 484 1.23 -18.62 6.98
CA GLN A 484 0.83 -17.22 7.08
C GLN A 484 2.04 -16.38 7.44
N TRP A 485 2.30 -15.30 6.70
CA TRP A 485 3.42 -14.40 6.92
C TRP A 485 2.98 -12.95 6.87
N LEU A 486 3.52 -12.17 7.81
CA LEU A 486 3.26 -10.75 7.93
C LEU A 486 4.54 -10.05 7.58
N LEU A 487 4.50 -9.32 6.48
CA LEU A 487 5.54 -8.38 6.16
C LEU A 487 5.33 -7.11 7.00
N SER A 488 6.25 -6.86 7.91
CA SER A 488 6.31 -5.60 8.65
C SER A 488 6.81 -4.49 7.72
N PRO A 489 6.28 -3.26 7.86
CA PRO A 489 6.82 -2.06 7.21
C PRO A 489 8.28 -1.74 7.56
N THR A 490 8.82 -2.35 8.63
CA THR A 490 10.23 -2.30 9.01
C THR A 490 11.07 -3.45 8.43
N GLY A 491 10.46 -4.36 7.66
CA GLY A 491 11.12 -5.47 6.95
C GLY A 491 11.11 -6.84 7.65
N TYR A 492 10.42 -7.00 8.79
CA TYR A 492 10.26 -8.34 9.40
C TYR A 492 9.30 -9.20 8.60
N LEU A 493 9.57 -10.51 8.56
CA LEU A 493 8.60 -11.51 8.12
C LEU A 493 8.18 -12.32 9.35
N LEU A 494 7.02 -12.02 9.93
CA LEU A 494 6.46 -12.65 11.13
C LEU A 494 5.49 -13.76 10.74
N ASN A 495 5.62 -14.95 11.33
CA ASN A 495 4.55 -15.95 11.30
C ASN A 495 3.60 -15.73 12.51
N PRO A 496 2.32 -15.38 12.29
CA PRO A 496 1.40 -14.99 13.36
C PRO A 496 0.94 -16.16 14.23
N ALA A 497 0.96 -17.39 13.70
CA ALA A 497 0.57 -18.58 14.46
C ALA A 497 1.58 -18.93 15.54
N THR A 498 2.87 -18.70 15.25
CA THR A 498 3.98 -18.98 16.17
C THR A 498 4.42 -17.76 16.97
N GLY A 499 4.16 -16.54 16.47
CA GLY A 499 4.68 -15.30 17.05
C GLY A 499 6.18 -15.07 16.77
N LEU A 500 6.79 -15.85 15.87
CA LEU A 500 8.22 -15.82 15.56
C LEU A 500 8.50 -15.17 14.19
N CYS A 501 9.66 -14.55 14.07
CA CYS A 501 10.13 -13.89 12.85
C CYS A 501 11.12 -14.77 12.09
N LEU A 502 11.14 -14.65 10.76
CA LEU A 502 12.21 -15.17 9.92
C LEU A 502 13.53 -14.51 10.32
N ASP A 503 14.55 -15.33 10.58
CA ASP A 503 15.83 -14.91 11.12
C ASP A 503 16.98 -15.50 10.31
N ASP A 504 18.03 -14.69 10.10
CA ASP A 504 19.34 -15.15 9.66
C ASP A 504 20.22 -15.46 10.89
N PRO A 505 20.27 -16.72 11.34
CA PRO A 505 20.88 -17.09 12.62
C PRO A 505 22.38 -16.85 12.66
N LYS A 506 23.01 -16.63 11.50
CA LYS A 506 24.46 -16.39 11.41
C LYS A 506 24.80 -14.93 11.18
N SER A 507 23.87 -14.13 10.62
CA SER A 507 24.15 -12.75 10.20
C SER A 507 25.42 -12.64 9.33
N THR A 508 25.79 -13.73 8.64
CA THR A 508 27.01 -13.81 7.83
C THR A 508 26.68 -13.52 6.38
N GLY A 509 27.54 -12.77 5.67
CA GLY A 509 27.44 -12.60 4.22
C GLY A 509 27.78 -13.86 3.41
N THR A 510 27.71 -15.06 3.99
CA THR A 510 28.02 -16.33 3.34
C THR A 510 26.77 -16.88 2.64
N PRO A 511 26.80 -17.14 1.31
CA PRO A 511 25.69 -17.77 0.60
C PRO A 511 25.39 -19.21 1.08
N GLY A 512 24.14 -19.63 0.98
CA GLY A 512 23.66 -20.96 1.37
C GLY A 512 23.31 -21.12 2.85
N VAL A 513 23.26 -20.02 3.62
CA VAL A 513 22.88 -20.05 5.04
C VAL A 513 21.38 -20.35 5.17
N PRO A 514 20.99 -21.43 5.88
CA PRO A 514 19.58 -21.69 6.18
C PRO A 514 19.03 -20.66 7.16
N LEU A 515 17.80 -20.23 6.91
CA LEU A 515 17.04 -19.37 7.81
C LEU A 515 16.24 -20.21 8.80
N ASP A 516 15.99 -19.62 9.97
CA ASP A 516 15.18 -20.20 11.02
C ASP A 516 14.15 -19.18 11.54
N LEU A 517 13.41 -19.59 12.57
CA LEU A 517 12.46 -18.76 13.28
C LEU A 517 13.08 -18.31 14.61
N TRP A 518 12.96 -17.04 14.93
CA TRP A 518 13.42 -16.52 16.22
C TRP A 518 12.47 -15.49 16.81
N SER A 519 12.65 -15.15 18.09
CA SER A 519 11.92 -14.06 18.72
C SER A 519 12.18 -12.76 17.97
N CYS A 520 11.11 -12.07 17.56
CA CYS A 520 11.18 -10.82 16.84
C CYS A 520 11.87 -9.74 17.69
N ASN A 521 13.06 -9.29 17.26
CA ASN A 521 13.94 -8.42 18.04
C ASN A 521 14.51 -7.23 17.26
N ALA A 522 14.08 -7.07 16.01
CA ALA A 522 14.42 -5.94 15.18
C ALA A 522 15.88 -5.76 14.74
N THR A 523 16.70 -6.79 14.91
CA THR A 523 18.07 -6.80 14.42
C THR A 523 18.12 -6.85 12.89
N SER A 524 19.25 -6.44 12.30
CA SER A 524 19.46 -6.55 10.85
C SER A 524 19.34 -7.97 10.31
N ALA A 525 19.50 -8.99 11.15
CA ALA A 525 19.32 -10.41 10.81
C ALA A 525 17.89 -10.75 10.42
N GLN A 526 16.91 -10.03 10.98
CA GLN A 526 15.48 -10.26 10.76
C GLN A 526 14.87 -9.28 9.76
N VAL A 527 15.64 -8.31 9.29
CA VAL A 527 15.16 -7.30 8.35
C VAL A 527 15.43 -7.76 6.92
N PHE A 528 14.35 -8.01 6.20
CA PHE A 528 14.34 -8.31 4.78
C PHE A 528 13.69 -7.12 4.06
N TYR A 529 14.43 -6.50 3.15
CA TYR A 529 13.92 -5.48 2.24
C TYR A 529 13.99 -6.02 0.83
N SER A 530 13.19 -5.51 -0.08
CA SER A 530 13.33 -5.96 -1.45
C SER A 530 14.40 -5.20 -2.23
N ALA A 531 15.28 -5.92 -2.93
CA ALA A 531 16.08 -5.31 -4.00
C ALA A 531 15.18 -5.26 -5.24
N ALA A 532 14.85 -4.04 -5.68
CA ALA A 532 14.36 -3.82 -7.03
C ALA A 532 15.54 -3.82 -7.99
#